data_AF-A0AAD5QQX4-F1
#
_entry.id   AF-A0AAD5QQX4-F1
#
_cell.length_a   1.000
_cell.length_b   1.000
_cell.length_c   1.000
_cell.angle_alpha   90.00
_cell.angle_beta   90.00
_cell.angle_gamma   90.00
#
_symmetry.space_group_name_H-M   'P 1'
#
loop_
_entity.id
_entity.type
_entity.pdbx_description
1 polymer ?
#
loop_
_entity_poly.entity_id
_entity_poly.type
_entity_poly.pdbx_seq_one_letter_code
_entity_poly.pdbx_strand_id
1 'polypeptide(L)'
;MSVFSDIVYQQFVNCDDVSRNPLLTPIGTYSSTSSKKKMTDKFPTSWFLVILIPFGLLIPHITDPCENESEDSDPPAQELTAEMLPRFINISMNPCSDFYEFTCGIWKSEHPIGPCKSAINQFHILGDKVAAKMRATFESPEVLQSKSACTAKAIYRKCMDREELNRIGAKNMIREIREYSVSWPMLDRDKWRHERFNLTTLLIDALRKRGVQAFIRTDIITDTKNATRAVIEFSQGFLRLGPHRDHYLDKEKYKEKIDAYQKVFVKLVKLIHEETNVSIDEKAIAYDVGKIFEFESKLAGITEAKEDLRNFTEMYNLRRLSDVGILMPLIDWNTYFHSVAPSSIHKYLAADPPVLLAQIDYMRRLTNLLNSTDSVTITNYVYTAYSLALIDELGERYEGVAREFKYLTFGRKSKTPVERLLG
;
A
#
# COMPACT_ATOMS: atom_id res chain seq x y z
N MET A 1 -5.37 -2.76 -8.24
CA MET A 1 -4.89 -1.94 -7.10
C MET A 1 -6.08 -1.19 -6.55
N SER A 2 -6.62 -1.63 -5.40
CA SER A 2 -7.90 -1.16 -4.85
C SER A 2 -7.79 0.22 -4.21
N VAL A 3 -8.94 0.82 -3.86
CA VAL A 3 -9.12 1.99 -2.97
C VAL A 3 -8.15 2.02 -1.76
N PHE A 4 -7.69 0.87 -1.27
CA PHE A 4 -6.72 0.76 -0.17
C PHE A 4 -5.24 0.80 -0.60
N SER A 5 -4.93 0.40 -1.83
CA SER A 5 -3.61 0.60 -2.43
C SER A 5 -3.28 2.09 -2.56
N ASP A 6 -4.28 2.94 -2.86
CA ASP A 6 -4.14 4.40 -2.88
C ASP A 6 -3.85 4.96 -1.46
N ILE A 7 -4.41 4.35 -0.40
CA ILE A 7 -4.14 4.73 1.00
C ILE A 7 -2.70 4.37 1.38
N VAL A 8 -2.22 3.20 0.95
CA VAL A 8 -0.82 2.77 1.12
C VAL A 8 0.11 3.68 0.30
N TYR A 9 -0.24 4.02 -0.95
CA TYR A 9 0.56 4.91 -1.80
C TYR A 9 0.63 6.35 -1.22
N GLN A 10 -0.46 6.86 -0.65
CA GLN A 10 -0.49 8.17 0.02
C GLN A 10 0.37 8.21 1.30
N GLN A 11 0.63 7.07 1.98
CA GLN A 11 1.56 7.02 3.11
C GLN A 11 3.03 7.19 2.68
N PHE A 12 3.39 6.81 1.45
CA PHE A 12 4.75 6.94 0.93
C PHE A 12 5.05 8.27 0.24
N VAL A 13 4.02 9.06 -0.12
CA VAL A 13 4.18 10.30 -0.90
C VAL A 13 4.16 11.59 -0.05
N ASN A 14 3.78 11.53 1.23
CA ASN A 14 3.86 12.70 2.13
C ASN A 14 5.16 12.70 2.96
N CYS A 15 6.28 12.98 2.29
CA CYS A 15 7.49 13.51 2.91
C CYS A 15 7.52 15.04 2.75
N ASP A 16 6.57 15.73 3.37
CA ASP A 16 6.62 17.19 3.56
C ASP A 16 6.25 17.50 5.01
N ASP A 17 7.21 17.33 5.92
CA ASP A 17 7.30 18.15 7.14
C ASP A 17 8.66 18.03 7.84
N VAL A 18 9.74 18.41 7.13
CA VAL A 18 11.03 18.73 7.78
C VAL A 18 11.47 20.10 7.31
N SER A 19 10.75 21.13 7.74
CA SER A 19 11.26 22.50 7.69
C SER A 19 10.67 23.34 8.82
N ARG A 20 11.42 23.47 9.92
CA ARG A 20 11.48 24.51 10.98
C ARG A 20 12.14 23.83 12.20
N ASN A 21 13.31 24.22 12.71
CA ASN A 21 13.80 25.57 12.96
C ASN A 21 15.35 25.61 13.01
N PRO A 22 15.97 26.79 12.80
CA PRO A 22 17.41 26.98 12.74
C PRO A 22 17.98 27.37 14.11
N LEU A 23 19.10 26.75 14.49
CA LEU A 23 20.02 27.36 15.45
C LEU A 23 21.44 27.24 14.89
N LEU A 24 21.87 28.34 14.25
CA LEU A 24 23.27 28.63 13.98
C LEU A 24 23.93 29.06 15.30
N THR A 25 25.09 28.50 15.60
CA THR A 25 26.30 29.31 15.89
C THR A 25 27.56 28.46 15.66
N PRO A 26 28.67 29.08 15.21
CA PRO A 26 29.81 28.37 14.63
C PRO A 26 30.94 28.19 15.64
N ILE A 27 31.51 26.99 15.75
CA ILE A 27 32.82 26.79 16.40
C ILE A 27 33.62 25.73 15.63
N GLY A 28 34.82 26.14 15.20
CA GLY A 28 35.98 25.26 15.20
C GLY A 28 36.30 24.55 13.89
N THR A 29 37.20 25.17 13.13
CA THR A 29 38.11 24.52 12.19
C THR A 29 38.70 23.23 12.79
N TYR A 30 38.52 22.09 12.12
CA TYR A 30 39.34 20.90 12.36
C TYR A 30 39.82 20.31 11.03
N SER A 31 41.13 20.31 10.87
CA SER A 31 41.89 19.70 9.79
C SER A 31 41.72 18.18 9.79
N SER A 32 41.43 17.58 8.65
CA SER A 32 41.43 16.13 8.46
C SER A 32 42.86 15.60 8.29
N THR A 33 43.44 15.07 9.37
CA THR A 33 44.56 14.12 9.27
C THR A 33 44.00 12.71 9.11
N SER A 34 44.19 12.15 7.92
CA SER A 34 43.97 10.74 7.59
C SER A 34 44.87 9.83 8.44
N SER A 35 44.27 8.96 9.26
CA SER A 35 44.98 7.90 9.96
C SER A 35 44.63 6.55 9.33
N LYS A 36 45.58 5.99 8.57
CA LYS A 36 45.53 4.63 8.04
C LYS A 36 45.69 3.62 9.19
N LYS A 37 44.63 2.86 9.50
CA LYS A 37 44.72 1.70 10.39
C LYS A 37 45.28 0.52 9.60
N LYS A 38 46.51 0.09 9.93
CA LYS A 38 47.13 -1.16 9.46
C LYS A 38 46.38 -2.35 10.05
N MET A 39 45.95 -3.28 9.20
CA MET A 39 45.57 -4.63 9.60
C MET A 39 46.76 -5.54 9.25
N THR A 40 47.43 -6.03 10.28
CA THR A 40 48.46 -7.06 10.20
C THR A 40 47.78 -8.41 10.35
N ASP A 41 47.97 -9.31 9.40
CA ASP A 41 47.94 -10.75 9.70
C ASP A 41 48.93 -11.51 8.84
N LYS A 42 49.58 -12.48 9.51
CA LYS A 42 50.76 -13.23 9.11
C LYS A 42 50.38 -14.38 8.16
N PHE A 43 51.17 -14.58 7.10
CA PHE A 43 51.29 -15.87 6.41
C PHE A 43 52.78 -16.23 6.24
N PRO A 44 53.18 -17.49 6.44
CA PRO A 44 54.58 -17.89 6.47
C PRO A 44 55.18 -18.10 5.06
N THR A 45 56.44 -17.68 4.95
CA THR A 45 57.30 -17.70 3.78
C THR A 45 58.06 -19.03 3.60
N SER A 46 58.02 -19.58 2.40
CA SER A 46 59.10 -20.28 1.64
C SER A 46 58.36 -20.92 0.46
N TRP A 47 58.75 -20.81 -0.81
CA TRP A 47 60.05 -21.13 -1.40
C TRP A 47 60.35 -20.16 -2.55
N PHE A 48 61.59 -19.67 -2.61
CA PHE A 48 62.14 -19.01 -3.79
C PHE A 48 62.70 -20.07 -4.74
N LEU A 49 62.37 -20.00 -6.03
CA LEU A 49 63.26 -20.45 -7.09
C LEU A 49 63.14 -19.51 -8.29
N VAL A 50 64.31 -19.01 -8.68
CA VAL A 50 64.59 -17.99 -9.68
C VAL A 50 64.62 -18.63 -11.07
N ILE A 51 63.89 -18.08 -12.03
CA ILE A 51 64.22 -18.17 -13.46
C ILE A 51 64.00 -16.79 -14.10
N LEU A 52 65.10 -16.18 -14.51
CA LEU A 52 65.19 -14.97 -15.33
C LEU A 52 65.14 -15.36 -16.81
N ILE A 53 64.13 -14.91 -17.57
CA ILE A 53 64.09 -14.89 -19.05
C ILE A 53 63.36 -13.59 -19.49
N PRO A 54 63.79 -12.92 -20.58
CA PRO A 54 63.76 -11.46 -20.68
C PRO A 54 62.47 -10.89 -21.30
N PHE A 55 62.28 -9.60 -21.00
CA PHE A 55 61.33 -8.65 -21.58
C PHE A 55 61.07 -8.87 -23.08
N GLY A 56 59.86 -9.29 -23.41
CA GLY A 56 59.24 -9.18 -24.73
C GLY A 56 57.83 -8.61 -24.54
N LEU A 57 57.60 -7.42 -25.10
CA LEU A 57 56.33 -6.71 -25.12
C LEU A 57 55.19 -7.61 -25.65
N LEU A 58 54.26 -7.96 -24.77
CA LEU A 58 52.95 -8.49 -25.12
C LEU A 58 51.94 -7.79 -24.23
N ILE A 59 51.41 -6.68 -24.75
CA ILE A 59 50.21 -6.03 -24.24
C ILE A 59 49.08 -7.04 -24.43
N PRO A 60 48.36 -7.48 -23.38
CA PRO A 60 47.12 -8.22 -23.58
C PRO A 60 46.13 -7.27 -24.22
N HIS A 61 45.63 -7.62 -25.40
CA HIS A 61 44.44 -7.03 -26.00
C HIS A 61 43.32 -7.06 -24.95
N ILE A 62 43.09 -5.91 -24.32
CA ILE A 62 41.82 -5.61 -23.68
C ILE A 62 40.84 -5.56 -24.84
N THR A 63 39.97 -6.56 -24.90
CA THR A 63 38.81 -6.62 -25.78
C THR A 63 38.07 -5.29 -25.73
N ASP A 64 37.76 -4.79 -26.92
CA ASP A 64 37.19 -3.48 -27.19
C ASP A 64 36.06 -3.10 -26.21
N PRO A 65 36.03 -1.86 -25.69
CA PRO A 65 34.79 -1.34 -25.11
C PRO A 65 33.75 -1.31 -26.23
N CYS A 66 32.57 -1.86 -25.94
CA CYS A 66 31.41 -1.88 -26.81
C CYS A 66 31.33 -0.62 -27.67
N GLU A 67 31.28 -0.79 -28.99
CA GLU A 67 30.89 0.27 -29.91
C GLU A 67 29.63 0.94 -29.35
N ASN A 68 29.74 2.23 -29.08
CA ASN A 68 28.59 3.06 -28.76
C ASN A 68 27.62 2.93 -29.93
N GLU A 69 26.46 2.30 -29.68
CA GLU A 69 25.26 2.59 -30.45
C GLU A 69 25.13 4.11 -30.50
N SER A 70 24.93 4.65 -31.70
CA SER A 70 24.74 6.07 -31.94
C SER A 70 23.68 6.61 -30.97
N GLU A 71 24.12 7.34 -29.95
CA GLU A 71 23.28 8.20 -29.15
C GLU A 71 22.61 9.17 -30.12
N ASP A 72 21.31 9.01 -30.34
CA ASP A 72 20.47 10.13 -30.73
C ASP A 72 20.78 11.26 -29.75
N SER A 73 21.39 12.33 -30.24
CA SER A 73 21.95 13.40 -29.42
C SER A 73 20.82 14.21 -28.81
N ASP A 74 20.32 13.78 -27.65
CA ASP A 74 19.54 14.64 -26.78
C ASP A 74 20.40 15.86 -26.40
N PRO A 75 19.84 17.09 -26.44
CA PRO A 75 20.61 18.29 -26.08
C PRO A 75 21.17 18.15 -24.65
N PRO A 76 22.37 18.68 -24.37
CA PRO A 76 22.98 18.58 -23.05
C PRO A 76 21.99 19.05 -21.99
N ALA A 77 21.83 18.28 -20.90
CA ALA A 77 20.87 18.59 -19.84
C ALA A 77 20.95 20.03 -19.31
N GLN A 78 22.11 20.68 -19.44
CA GLN A 78 22.36 22.08 -19.12
C GLN A 78 21.56 23.06 -19.99
N GLU A 79 21.44 22.79 -21.30
CA GLU A 79 20.72 23.64 -22.25
C GLU A 79 19.20 23.56 -22.03
N LEU A 80 18.68 22.34 -21.84
CA LEU A 80 17.28 22.11 -21.46
C LEU A 80 16.94 22.78 -20.11
N THR A 81 17.86 22.72 -19.14
CA THR A 81 17.67 23.36 -17.83
C THR A 81 17.61 24.87 -17.95
N ALA A 82 18.51 25.46 -18.76
CA ALA A 82 18.54 26.90 -19.01
C ALA A 82 17.29 27.42 -19.74
N GLU A 83 16.66 26.59 -20.58
CA GLU A 83 15.38 26.90 -21.22
C GLU A 83 14.18 26.76 -20.27
N MET A 84 14.16 25.71 -19.45
CA MET A 84 12.99 25.37 -18.62
C MET A 84 12.86 26.23 -17.35
N LEU A 85 13.97 26.52 -16.66
CA LEU A 85 13.93 27.24 -15.38
C LEU A 85 13.25 28.62 -15.47
N PRO A 86 13.59 29.48 -16.45
CA PRO A 86 13.03 30.82 -16.54
C PRO A 86 11.51 30.85 -16.75
N ARG A 87 10.93 29.76 -17.27
CA ARG A 87 9.48 29.65 -17.51
C ARG A 87 8.67 29.50 -16.23
N PHE A 88 9.30 29.09 -15.13
CA PHE A 88 8.62 28.75 -13.88
C PHE A 88 9.00 29.65 -12.70
N ILE A 89 10.12 30.36 -12.80
CA ILE A 89 10.62 31.27 -11.77
C ILE A 89 9.89 32.62 -11.84
N ASN A 90 9.33 33.04 -10.71
CA ASN A 90 8.75 34.37 -10.52
C ASN A 90 9.83 35.35 -10.03
N ILE A 91 10.56 35.97 -10.96
CA ILE A 91 11.63 36.93 -10.65
C ILE A 91 11.15 38.21 -9.95
N SER A 92 9.84 38.47 -9.93
CA SER A 92 9.25 39.61 -9.21
C SER A 92 9.21 39.39 -7.69
N MET A 93 9.46 38.15 -7.23
CA MET A 93 9.42 37.78 -5.82
C MET A 93 10.82 37.75 -5.21
N ASN A 94 10.93 38.16 -3.95
CA ASN A 94 12.21 38.09 -3.24
C ASN A 94 12.45 36.66 -2.74
N PRO A 95 13.52 35.97 -3.19
CA PRO A 95 13.82 34.60 -2.76
C PRO A 95 14.10 34.47 -1.26
N CYS A 96 14.56 35.53 -0.59
CA CYS A 96 14.79 35.54 0.85
C CYS A 96 13.50 35.66 1.67
N SER A 97 12.41 36.11 1.04
CA SER A 97 11.11 36.28 1.70
C SER A 97 10.21 35.06 1.50
N ASP A 98 10.10 34.59 0.24
CA ASP A 98 9.34 33.39 -0.11
C ASP A 98 10.04 32.68 -1.28
N PHE A 99 10.93 31.75 -0.93
CA PHE A 99 11.67 31.00 -1.92
C PHE A 99 10.76 30.11 -2.78
N TYR A 100 9.66 29.60 -2.21
CA TYR A 100 8.73 28.74 -2.94
C TYR A 100 8.00 29.53 -4.04
N GLU A 101 7.47 30.71 -3.71
CA GLU A 101 6.80 31.56 -4.70
C GLU A 101 7.80 32.06 -5.75
N PHE A 102 9.04 32.38 -5.36
CA PHE A 102 10.11 32.70 -6.31
C PHE A 102 10.38 31.55 -7.29
N THR A 103 10.50 30.30 -6.83
CA THR A 103 10.86 29.18 -7.72
C THR A 103 9.67 28.54 -8.45
N CYS A 104 8.46 28.62 -7.90
CA CYS A 104 7.31 27.83 -8.35
C CYS A 104 6.04 28.66 -8.61
N GLY A 105 6.06 29.97 -8.36
CA GLY A 105 4.88 30.83 -8.44
C GLY A 105 4.22 30.81 -9.83
N ILE A 106 5.01 30.91 -10.90
CA ILE A 106 4.49 30.85 -12.27
C ILE A 106 4.03 29.42 -12.61
N TRP A 107 4.77 28.40 -12.17
CA TRP A 107 4.40 27.01 -12.45
C TRP A 107 2.99 26.67 -11.93
N LYS A 108 2.66 27.14 -10.72
CA LYS A 108 1.36 26.91 -10.09
C LYS A 108 0.19 27.52 -10.88
N SER A 109 0.38 28.69 -11.50
CA SER A 109 -0.68 29.34 -12.27
C SER A 109 -0.91 28.65 -13.62
N GLU A 110 0.15 28.11 -14.24
CA GLU A 110 0.06 27.36 -15.50
C GLU A 110 -0.42 25.91 -15.33
N HIS A 111 -0.35 25.34 -14.13
CA HIS A 111 -0.68 23.94 -13.85
C HIS A 111 -1.83 23.81 -12.83
N PRO A 112 -3.06 24.21 -13.19
CA PRO A 112 -4.20 24.04 -12.30
C PRO A 112 -4.46 22.55 -12.02
N ILE A 113 -4.93 22.26 -10.80
CA ILE A 113 -5.28 20.89 -10.42
C ILE A 113 -6.51 20.46 -11.22
N GLY A 114 -6.31 19.53 -12.16
CA GLY A 114 -7.37 18.94 -12.96
C GLY A 114 -8.39 18.16 -12.11
N PRO A 115 -9.60 17.92 -12.61
CA PRO A 115 -10.71 17.37 -11.82
C PRO A 115 -10.49 15.94 -11.33
N CYS A 116 -9.58 15.18 -11.96
CA CYS A 116 -9.22 13.80 -11.57
C CYS A 116 -8.10 13.73 -10.52
N LYS A 117 -7.51 14.85 -10.10
CA LYS A 117 -6.36 14.91 -9.19
C LYS A 117 -6.73 15.67 -7.91
N SER A 118 -6.11 15.30 -6.80
CA SER A 118 -6.19 16.03 -5.53
C SER A 118 -5.00 16.98 -5.34
N ALA A 119 -3.91 16.76 -6.08
CA ALA A 119 -2.72 17.59 -6.11
C ALA A 119 -2.03 17.46 -7.48
N ILE A 120 -1.17 18.42 -7.83
CA ILE A 120 -0.33 18.35 -9.02
C ILE A 120 1.06 18.88 -8.67
N ASN A 121 2.09 18.17 -9.12
CA ASN A 121 3.50 18.54 -9.01
C ASN A 121 4.28 17.85 -10.14
N GLN A 122 5.59 18.04 -10.20
CA GLN A 122 6.44 17.46 -11.25
C GLN A 122 6.39 15.92 -11.28
N PHE A 123 6.28 15.25 -10.13
CA PHE A 123 6.14 13.79 -10.07
C PHE A 123 4.85 13.31 -10.71
N HIS A 124 3.74 14.04 -10.54
CA HIS A 124 2.48 13.72 -11.22
C HIS A 124 2.59 13.88 -12.74
N ILE A 125 3.31 14.89 -13.23
CA ILE A 125 3.53 15.08 -14.68
C ILE A 125 4.38 13.95 -15.23
N LEU A 126 5.46 13.59 -14.53
CA LEU A 126 6.32 12.48 -14.93
C LEU A 126 5.54 11.16 -14.93
N GLY A 127 4.75 10.89 -13.88
CA GLY A 127 3.88 9.72 -13.81
C GLY A 127 2.90 9.65 -14.99
N ASP A 128 2.29 10.77 -15.38
CA ASP A 128 1.41 10.83 -16.55
C ASP A 128 2.14 10.49 -17.86
N LYS A 129 3.40 10.96 -18.03
CA LYS A 129 4.23 10.62 -19.19
C LYS A 129 4.62 9.15 -19.21
N VAL A 130 4.98 8.57 -18.06
CA VAL A 130 5.30 7.14 -17.92
C VAL A 130 4.07 6.29 -18.25
N ALA A 131 2.91 6.62 -17.69
CA ALA A 131 1.66 5.92 -17.97
C ALA A 131 1.29 5.96 -19.46
N ALA A 132 1.50 7.10 -20.14
CA ALA A 132 1.28 7.20 -21.59
C ALA A 132 2.22 6.28 -22.40
N LYS A 133 3.51 6.22 -22.04
CA LYS A 133 4.47 5.29 -22.67
C LYS A 133 4.11 3.82 -22.41
N MET A 134 3.73 3.48 -21.18
CA MET A 134 3.28 2.14 -20.81
C MET A 134 2.04 1.74 -21.61
N ARG A 135 1.05 2.63 -21.72
CA ARG A 135 -0.14 2.43 -22.53
C ARG A 135 0.20 2.11 -23.99
N ALA A 136 1.02 2.97 -24.62
CA ALA A 136 1.45 2.75 -26.00
C ALA A 136 2.14 1.39 -26.17
N THR A 137 2.97 1.00 -25.19
CA THR A 137 3.63 -0.31 -25.16
C THR A 137 2.63 -1.47 -25.06
N PHE A 138 1.63 -1.38 -24.19
CA PHE A 138 0.65 -2.44 -23.98
C PHE A 138 -0.38 -2.57 -25.12
N GLU A 139 -0.75 -1.44 -25.75
CA GLU A 139 -1.67 -1.39 -26.89
C GLU A 139 -0.98 -1.72 -28.23
N SER A 140 0.35 -1.65 -28.29
CA SER A 140 1.11 -2.03 -29.49
C SER A 140 0.81 -3.47 -29.93
N PRO A 141 0.62 -3.70 -31.25
CA PRO A 141 0.40 -5.04 -31.82
C PRO A 141 1.64 -5.95 -31.73
N GLU A 142 2.80 -5.39 -31.39
CA GLU A 142 4.06 -6.12 -31.28
C GLU A 142 3.97 -7.27 -30.26
N VAL A 143 4.45 -8.45 -30.68
CA VAL A 143 4.55 -9.62 -29.81
C VAL A 143 5.82 -9.53 -28.98
N LEU A 144 5.65 -9.38 -27.67
CA LEU A 144 6.78 -9.34 -26.74
C LEU A 144 7.33 -10.76 -26.51
N GLN A 145 8.64 -10.94 -26.63
CA GLN A 145 9.28 -12.26 -26.56
C GLN A 145 9.19 -12.90 -25.16
N SER A 146 9.16 -12.09 -24.10
CA SER A 146 9.09 -12.58 -22.72
C SER A 146 7.67 -13.01 -22.34
N LYS A 147 7.55 -14.20 -21.73
CA LYS A 147 6.29 -14.70 -21.15
C LYS A 147 5.69 -13.69 -20.17
N SER A 148 6.51 -13.09 -19.29
CA SER A 148 6.06 -12.11 -18.31
C SER A 148 5.47 -10.87 -18.99
N ALA A 149 6.11 -10.40 -20.06
CA ALA A 149 5.67 -9.24 -20.81
C ALA A 149 4.36 -9.51 -21.58
N CYS A 150 4.23 -10.70 -22.17
CA CYS A 150 2.97 -11.17 -22.74
C CYS A 150 1.84 -11.25 -21.70
N THR A 151 2.13 -11.79 -20.51
CA THR A 151 1.15 -11.85 -19.42
C THR A 151 0.71 -10.46 -18.97
N ALA A 152 1.64 -9.50 -18.84
CA ALA A 152 1.30 -8.12 -18.51
C ALA A 152 0.38 -7.48 -19.57
N LYS A 153 0.68 -7.65 -20.86
CA LYS A 153 -0.22 -7.22 -21.96
C LYS A 153 -1.60 -7.87 -21.88
N ALA A 154 -1.68 -9.16 -21.57
CA ALA A 154 -2.95 -9.86 -21.43
C ALA A 154 -3.79 -9.33 -20.25
N ILE A 155 -3.14 -9.06 -19.10
CA ILE A 155 -3.78 -8.43 -17.94
C ILE A 155 -4.30 -7.04 -18.29
N TYR A 156 -3.49 -6.22 -18.96
CA TYR A 156 -3.89 -4.89 -19.44
C TYR A 156 -5.16 -4.97 -20.29
N ARG A 157 -5.17 -5.83 -21.32
CA ARG A 157 -6.34 -6.01 -22.21
C ARG A 157 -7.59 -6.41 -21.43
N LYS A 158 -7.46 -7.31 -20.44
CA LYS A 158 -8.59 -7.71 -19.59
C LYS A 158 -9.09 -6.59 -18.68
N CYS A 159 -8.21 -5.73 -18.18
CA CYS A 159 -8.61 -4.55 -17.39
C CYS A 159 -9.31 -3.48 -18.25
N MET A 160 -8.94 -3.36 -19.52
CA MET A 160 -9.54 -2.42 -20.46
C MET A 160 -10.87 -2.90 -21.07
N ASP A 161 -11.19 -4.19 -20.96
CA ASP A 161 -12.44 -4.78 -21.45
C ASP A 161 -13.62 -4.42 -20.52
N ARG A 162 -14.17 -3.23 -20.74
CA ARG A 162 -15.24 -2.63 -19.93
C ARG A 162 -16.57 -3.37 -20.06
N GLU A 163 -16.85 -3.89 -21.25
CA GLU A 163 -18.08 -4.64 -21.52
C GLU A 163 -18.09 -5.92 -20.70
N GLU A 164 -17.00 -6.70 -20.74
CA GLU A 164 -16.88 -7.93 -19.97
C GLU A 164 -16.89 -7.66 -18.46
N LEU A 165 -16.18 -6.62 -18.00
CA LEU A 165 -16.15 -6.24 -16.59
C LEU A 165 -17.55 -5.89 -16.07
N ASN A 166 -18.31 -5.08 -16.83
CA ASN A 166 -19.68 -4.69 -16.48
C ASN A 166 -20.65 -5.88 -16.55
N ARG A 167 -20.45 -6.83 -17.48
CA ARG A 167 -21.28 -8.03 -17.61
C ARG A 167 -21.09 -8.99 -16.43
N ILE A 168 -19.85 -9.14 -15.96
CA ILE A 168 -19.51 -9.97 -14.79
C ILE A 168 -20.00 -9.32 -13.50
N GLY A 169 -19.74 -8.03 -13.32
CA GLY A 169 -20.15 -7.28 -12.13
C GLY A 169 -19.63 -7.88 -10.82
N ALA A 170 -20.47 -7.88 -9.79
CA ALA A 170 -20.16 -8.51 -8.50
C ALA A 170 -20.42 -10.03 -8.46
N LYS A 171 -20.94 -10.65 -9.53
CA LYS A 171 -21.38 -12.07 -9.50
C LYS A 171 -20.30 -13.04 -9.02
N ASN A 172 -19.06 -12.87 -9.50
CA ASN A 172 -17.95 -13.74 -9.10
C ASN A 172 -17.60 -13.56 -7.61
N MET A 173 -17.53 -12.31 -7.15
CA MET A 173 -17.29 -11.99 -5.73
C MET A 173 -18.39 -12.58 -4.84
N ILE A 174 -19.65 -12.43 -5.23
CA ILE A 174 -20.79 -12.98 -4.49
C ILE A 174 -20.73 -14.51 -4.43
N ARG A 175 -20.42 -15.17 -5.55
CA ARG A 175 -20.28 -16.63 -5.60
C ARG A 175 -19.18 -17.09 -4.65
N GLU A 176 -18.02 -16.45 -4.67
CA GLU A 176 -16.92 -16.74 -3.74
C GLU A 176 -17.36 -16.60 -2.28
N ILE A 177 -18.00 -15.48 -1.92
CA ILE A 177 -18.49 -15.25 -0.55
C ILE A 177 -19.49 -16.33 -0.11
N ARG A 178 -20.32 -16.83 -1.03
CA ARG A 178 -21.31 -17.88 -0.76
C ARG A 178 -20.71 -19.28 -0.67
N GLU A 179 -19.53 -19.51 -1.24
CA GLU A 179 -18.78 -20.77 -1.11
C GLU A 179 -18.02 -20.87 0.22
N TYR A 180 -17.80 -19.74 0.90
CA TYR A 180 -17.15 -19.71 2.20
C TYR A 180 -17.98 -20.30 3.33
N SER A 181 -17.29 -20.68 4.41
CA SER A 181 -17.93 -21.37 5.54
C SER A 181 -18.85 -20.46 6.34
N VAL A 182 -18.56 -19.15 6.31
CA VAL A 182 -19.26 -18.12 7.07
C VAL A 182 -20.07 -17.26 6.08
N SER A 183 -21.40 -17.39 6.07
CA SER A 183 -22.26 -16.57 5.21
C SER A 183 -22.20 -15.09 5.60
N TRP A 184 -22.33 -14.17 4.64
CA TRP A 184 -22.38 -12.73 4.90
C TRP A 184 -23.79 -12.30 5.35
N PRO A 185 -24.00 -11.87 6.62
CA PRO A 185 -25.33 -11.56 7.12
C PRO A 185 -26.10 -10.49 6.36
N MET A 186 -25.42 -9.44 5.87
CA MET A 186 -26.08 -8.41 5.07
C MET A 186 -26.59 -8.92 3.73
N LEU A 187 -25.92 -9.91 3.13
CA LEU A 187 -26.29 -10.46 1.83
C LEU A 187 -27.31 -11.61 1.92
N ASP A 188 -27.12 -12.51 2.87
CA ASP A 188 -27.90 -13.75 3.00
C ASP A 188 -28.35 -13.92 4.47
N ARG A 189 -29.13 -12.96 4.99
CA ARG A 189 -29.57 -12.90 6.41
C ARG A 189 -30.18 -14.22 6.91
N ASP A 190 -31.04 -14.84 6.10
CA ASP A 190 -31.74 -16.08 6.48
C ASP A 190 -30.82 -17.30 6.54
N LYS A 191 -29.62 -17.23 5.96
CA LYS A 191 -28.61 -18.29 5.99
C LYS A 191 -27.61 -18.12 7.13
N TRP A 192 -27.57 -16.94 7.78
CA TRP A 192 -26.68 -16.69 8.90
C TRP A 192 -26.99 -17.60 10.09
N ARG A 193 -25.97 -18.24 10.65
CA ARG A 193 -26.05 -19.09 11.84
C ARG A 193 -24.88 -18.77 12.75
N HIS A 194 -25.16 -18.31 13.97
CA HIS A 194 -24.13 -17.93 14.93
C HIS A 194 -23.21 -19.10 15.28
N GLU A 195 -23.73 -20.32 15.31
CA GLU A 195 -23.01 -21.55 15.65
C GLU A 195 -21.93 -21.91 14.62
N ARG A 196 -22.05 -21.37 13.39
CA ARG A 196 -21.05 -21.55 12.33
C ARG A 196 -20.01 -20.44 12.31
N PHE A 197 -20.18 -19.39 13.12
CA PHE A 197 -19.21 -18.31 13.18
C PHE A 197 -17.90 -18.82 13.76
N ASN A 198 -16.84 -18.67 12.99
CA ASN A 198 -15.48 -18.90 13.43
C ASN A 198 -14.60 -17.77 12.88
N LEU A 199 -14.02 -16.97 13.78
CA LEU A 199 -13.18 -15.83 13.41
C LEU A 199 -11.97 -16.26 12.57
N THR A 200 -11.32 -17.37 12.92
CA THR A 200 -10.17 -17.90 12.18
C THR A 200 -10.54 -18.20 10.74
N THR A 201 -11.63 -18.95 10.50
CA THR A 201 -12.09 -19.30 9.16
C THR A 201 -12.48 -18.06 8.36
N LEU A 202 -13.20 -17.10 8.97
CA LEU A 202 -13.57 -15.84 8.34
C LEU A 202 -12.34 -15.04 7.86
N LEU A 203 -11.28 -14.98 8.67
CA LEU A 203 -10.04 -14.29 8.31
C LEU A 203 -9.24 -15.05 7.23
N ILE A 204 -9.23 -16.38 7.26
CA ILE A 204 -8.62 -17.21 6.21
C ILE A 204 -9.34 -16.97 4.87
N ASP A 205 -10.68 -16.99 4.87
CA ASP A 205 -11.50 -16.83 3.66
C ASP A 205 -11.27 -15.44 3.03
N ALA A 206 -11.21 -14.38 3.85
CA ALA A 206 -10.90 -13.04 3.38
C ALA A 206 -9.47 -12.91 2.81
N LEU A 207 -8.48 -13.60 3.41
CA LEU A 207 -7.09 -13.51 2.99
C LEU A 207 -6.80 -14.32 1.72
N ARG A 208 -7.24 -15.57 1.62
CA ARG A 208 -6.76 -16.53 0.59
C ARG A 208 -7.03 -16.09 -0.84
N LYS A 209 -8.14 -15.40 -1.10
CA LYS A 209 -8.51 -14.98 -2.47
C LYS A 209 -8.08 -13.57 -2.80
N ARG A 210 -8.15 -12.64 -1.83
CA ARG A 210 -8.00 -11.21 -2.09
C ARG A 210 -6.97 -10.50 -1.20
N GLY A 211 -6.29 -11.22 -0.32
CA GLY A 211 -5.27 -10.65 0.56
C GLY A 211 -5.84 -9.67 1.58
N VAL A 212 -7.12 -9.81 1.95
CA VAL A 212 -7.81 -8.83 2.81
C VAL A 212 -7.50 -9.11 4.28
N GLN A 213 -6.87 -8.12 4.93
CA GLN A 213 -6.49 -8.15 6.34
C GLN A 213 -7.34 -7.15 7.13
N ALA A 214 -8.38 -7.64 7.81
CA ALA A 214 -9.46 -6.78 8.35
C ALA A 214 -9.15 -6.10 9.70
N PHE A 215 -8.40 -6.76 10.59
CA PHE A 215 -8.10 -6.23 11.93
C PHE A 215 -6.59 -6.10 12.18
N ILE A 216 -5.82 -7.04 11.67
CA ILE A 216 -4.38 -7.13 11.90
C ILE A 216 -3.72 -7.35 10.58
N ARG A 217 -2.66 -6.59 10.36
CA ARG A 217 -1.76 -6.86 9.26
C ARG A 217 -0.76 -7.91 9.66
N THR A 218 -0.56 -8.88 8.78
CA THR A 218 0.45 -9.92 8.92
C THR A 218 1.34 -9.83 7.70
N ASP A 219 2.50 -9.22 7.87
CA ASP A 219 3.42 -8.92 6.78
C ASP A 219 4.75 -9.64 6.98
N ILE A 220 5.46 -9.91 5.89
CA ILE A 220 6.82 -10.42 5.93
C ILE A 220 7.73 -9.24 5.66
N ILE A 221 8.51 -8.84 6.68
CA ILE A 221 9.41 -7.70 6.60
C ILE A 221 10.85 -8.13 6.86
N THR A 222 11.81 -7.28 6.46
CA THR A 222 13.20 -7.41 6.90
C THR A 222 13.29 -7.06 8.38
N ASP A 223 14.00 -7.86 9.18
CA ASP A 223 14.21 -7.53 10.59
C ASP A 223 15.14 -6.31 10.71
N THR A 224 14.61 -5.24 11.32
CA THR A 224 15.31 -3.96 11.46
C THR A 224 16.59 -4.04 12.31
N LYS A 225 16.71 -5.04 13.20
CA LYS A 225 17.95 -5.31 13.96
C LYS A 225 18.81 -6.41 13.35
N ASN A 226 18.32 -7.11 12.33
CA ASN A 226 19.09 -8.13 11.60
C ASN A 226 18.66 -8.19 10.13
N ALA A 227 19.30 -7.38 9.29
CA ALA A 227 18.94 -7.25 7.88
C ALA A 227 19.16 -8.53 7.04
N THR A 228 19.80 -9.58 7.59
CA THR A 228 20.00 -10.85 6.87
C THR A 228 18.83 -11.82 7.00
N ARG A 229 17.78 -11.48 7.76
CA ARG A 229 16.59 -12.33 7.94
C ARG A 229 15.29 -11.58 7.71
N ALA A 230 14.30 -12.32 7.22
CA ALA A 230 12.90 -11.90 7.21
C ALA A 230 12.19 -12.36 8.49
N VAL A 231 11.23 -11.58 8.95
CA VAL A 231 10.41 -11.85 10.13
C VAL A 231 8.94 -11.58 9.81
N ILE A 232 8.04 -12.34 10.42
CA ILE A 232 6.61 -12.07 10.35
C ILE A 232 6.31 -10.93 11.31
N GLU A 233 5.78 -9.83 10.82
CA GLU A 233 5.30 -8.70 11.61
C GLU A 233 3.77 -8.74 11.73
N PHE A 234 3.29 -8.55 12.96
CA PHE A 234 1.90 -8.25 13.25
C PHE A 234 1.77 -6.77 13.62
N SER A 235 0.94 -6.04 12.88
CA SER A 235 0.69 -4.61 13.11
C SER A 235 -0.80 -4.28 13.03
N GLN A 236 -1.15 -3.09 13.50
CA GLN A 236 -2.53 -2.61 13.49
C GLN A 236 -3.14 -2.58 12.08
N GLY A 237 -4.40 -2.99 11.97
CA GLY A 237 -5.14 -2.99 10.70
C GLY A 237 -5.46 -1.59 10.19
N PHE A 238 -5.86 -1.52 8.92
CA PHE A 238 -6.30 -0.28 8.30
C PHE A 238 -7.75 0.07 8.68
N LEU A 239 -8.01 1.37 8.75
CA LEU A 239 -9.35 1.93 8.92
C LEU A 239 -9.89 2.42 7.56
N ARG A 240 -11.17 2.18 7.28
CA ARG A 240 -11.77 2.40 5.95
C ARG A 240 -12.07 3.88 5.64
N LEU A 241 -12.33 4.71 6.64
CA LEU A 241 -12.59 6.14 6.50
C LEU A 241 -11.32 6.93 6.14
N GLY A 242 -10.15 6.32 6.37
CA GLY A 242 -8.84 6.87 6.04
C GLY A 242 -7.78 6.45 7.05
N PRO A 243 -6.52 6.85 6.81
CA PRO A 243 -5.38 6.38 7.59
C PRO A 243 -5.31 6.97 9.02
N HIS A 244 -6.05 8.05 9.28
CA HIS A 244 -6.04 8.73 10.57
C HIS A 244 -7.23 8.32 11.43
N ARG A 245 -6.95 7.85 12.65
CA ARG A 245 -7.96 7.52 13.65
C ARG A 245 -8.84 8.72 14.03
N ASP A 246 -8.31 9.94 13.92
CA ASP A 246 -9.02 11.18 14.27
C ASP A 246 -10.28 11.41 13.44
N HIS A 247 -10.36 10.85 12.22
CA HIS A 247 -11.58 10.89 11.41
C HIS A 247 -12.79 10.24 12.11
N TYR A 248 -12.55 9.36 13.09
CA TYR A 248 -13.59 8.70 13.87
C TYR A 248 -13.78 9.33 15.25
N LEU A 249 -12.71 9.90 15.82
CA LEU A 249 -12.70 10.43 17.18
C LEU A 249 -13.25 11.87 17.25
N ASP A 250 -12.97 12.70 16.25
CA ASP A 250 -13.50 14.06 16.16
C ASP A 250 -14.72 14.11 15.22
N LYS A 251 -15.85 13.65 15.74
CA LYS A 251 -17.08 13.47 14.96
C LYS A 251 -17.67 14.78 14.43
N GLU A 252 -17.48 15.88 15.14
CA GLU A 252 -17.98 17.18 14.73
C GLU A 252 -17.18 17.71 13.54
N LYS A 253 -15.85 17.69 13.63
CA LYS A 253 -14.97 18.15 12.55
C LYS A 253 -15.11 17.30 11.29
N TYR A 254 -15.32 16.00 11.43
CA TYR A 254 -15.36 15.06 10.30
C TYR A 254 -16.77 14.57 9.97
N LYS A 255 -17.82 15.26 10.42
CA LYS A 255 -19.22 14.87 10.23
C LYS A 255 -19.57 14.56 8.78
N GLU A 256 -19.25 15.46 7.85
CA GLU A 256 -19.56 15.28 6.43
C GLU A 256 -18.92 14.01 5.84
N LYS A 257 -17.70 13.71 6.28
CA LYS A 257 -16.93 12.55 5.85
C LYS A 257 -17.50 11.24 6.43
N ILE A 258 -17.94 11.28 7.69
CA ILE A 258 -18.64 10.16 8.36
C ILE A 258 -19.97 9.87 7.66
N ASP A 259 -20.78 10.90 7.42
CA ASP A 259 -22.09 10.78 6.76
C ASP A 259 -21.91 10.21 5.33
N ALA A 260 -20.89 10.69 4.60
CA ALA A 260 -20.51 10.17 3.29
C ALA A 260 -20.15 8.68 3.32
N TYR A 261 -19.30 8.27 4.27
CA TYR A 261 -18.89 6.88 4.43
C TYR A 261 -20.08 5.94 4.62
N GLN A 262 -20.99 6.27 5.53
CA GLN A 262 -22.17 5.44 5.79
C GLN A 262 -23.07 5.36 4.55
N LYS A 263 -23.32 6.50 3.90
CA LYS A 263 -24.14 6.55 2.67
C LYS A 263 -23.55 5.70 1.55
N VAL A 264 -22.24 5.80 1.31
CA VAL A 264 -21.53 5.01 0.29
C VAL A 264 -21.65 3.52 0.59
N PHE A 265 -21.55 3.10 1.84
CA PHE A 265 -21.63 1.69 2.20
C PHE A 265 -23.03 1.12 2.07
N VAL A 266 -24.06 1.89 2.44
CA VAL A 266 -25.46 1.52 2.17
C VAL A 266 -25.66 1.36 0.66
N LYS A 267 -25.15 2.30 -0.15
CA LYS A 267 -25.24 2.23 -1.61
C LYS A 267 -24.52 1.01 -2.19
N LEU A 268 -23.32 0.68 -1.69
CA LEU A 268 -22.58 -0.51 -2.10
C LEU A 268 -23.40 -1.79 -1.88
N VAL A 269 -23.97 -1.95 -0.69
CA VAL A 269 -24.75 -3.16 -0.37
C VAL A 269 -26.03 -3.23 -1.18
N LYS A 270 -26.71 -2.09 -1.41
CA LYS A 270 -27.88 -2.03 -2.31
C LYS A 270 -27.55 -2.53 -3.72
N LEU A 271 -26.41 -2.11 -4.29
CA LEU A 271 -25.97 -2.60 -5.61
C LEU A 271 -25.73 -4.12 -5.62
N ILE A 272 -25.14 -4.66 -4.56
CA ILE A 272 -24.92 -6.11 -4.43
C ILE A 272 -26.27 -6.87 -4.33
N HIS A 273 -27.27 -6.32 -3.63
CA HIS A 273 -28.61 -6.92 -3.54
C HIS A 273 -29.32 -6.92 -4.89
N GLU A 274 -29.26 -5.81 -5.62
CA GLU A 274 -29.82 -5.71 -6.98
C GLU A 274 -29.23 -6.75 -7.92
N GLU A 275 -27.93 -7.02 -7.81
CA GLU A 275 -27.25 -8.02 -8.66
C GLU A 275 -27.56 -9.47 -8.27
N THR A 276 -28.03 -9.69 -7.04
CA THR A 276 -28.39 -11.03 -6.53
C THR A 276 -29.89 -11.30 -6.51
N ASN A 277 -30.72 -10.36 -6.98
CA ASN A 277 -32.18 -10.39 -6.87
C ASN A 277 -32.66 -10.65 -5.43
N VAL A 278 -31.90 -10.21 -4.43
CA VAL A 278 -32.30 -10.26 -3.02
C VAL A 278 -33.15 -9.03 -2.73
N SER A 279 -34.19 -9.18 -1.89
CA SER A 279 -35.02 -8.04 -1.48
C SER A 279 -34.17 -6.97 -0.77
N ILE A 280 -34.45 -5.71 -1.07
CA ILE A 280 -33.72 -4.58 -0.49
C ILE A 280 -34.52 -4.07 0.71
N ASP A 281 -34.03 -4.36 1.92
CA ASP A 281 -34.45 -3.68 3.15
C ASP A 281 -33.42 -2.60 3.49
N GLU A 282 -33.66 -1.38 2.99
CA GLU A 282 -32.76 -0.26 3.18
C GLU A 282 -32.59 0.14 4.65
N LYS A 283 -33.61 -0.07 5.49
CA LYS A 283 -33.51 0.24 6.92
C LYS A 283 -32.60 -0.76 7.63
N ALA A 284 -32.73 -2.05 7.32
CA ALA A 284 -31.86 -3.08 7.86
C ALA A 284 -30.40 -2.89 7.40
N ILE A 285 -30.18 -2.56 6.12
CA ILE A 285 -28.85 -2.26 5.58
C ILE A 285 -28.24 -1.04 6.31
N ALA A 286 -28.99 0.05 6.45
CA ALA A 286 -28.52 1.25 7.14
C ALA A 286 -28.19 0.99 8.62
N TYR A 287 -29.00 0.17 9.30
CA TYR A 287 -28.73 -0.26 10.67
C TYR A 287 -27.40 -1.03 10.77
N ASP A 288 -27.20 -2.04 9.93
CA ASP A 288 -25.97 -2.84 9.93
C ASP A 288 -24.73 -2.00 9.56
N VAL A 289 -24.83 -1.08 8.60
CA VAL A 289 -23.76 -0.12 8.28
C VAL A 289 -23.45 0.79 9.48
N GLY A 290 -24.47 1.23 10.21
CA GLY A 290 -24.30 1.98 11.45
C GLY A 290 -23.53 1.18 12.52
N LYS A 291 -23.83 -0.12 12.67
CA LYS A 291 -23.10 -1.02 13.57
C LYS A 291 -21.64 -1.22 13.15
N ILE A 292 -21.38 -1.36 11.86
CA ILE A 292 -20.01 -1.41 11.30
C ILE A 292 -19.24 -0.14 11.65
N PHE A 293 -19.84 1.04 11.46
CA PHE A 293 -19.21 2.32 11.78
C PHE A 293 -18.94 2.47 13.29
N GLU A 294 -19.89 2.08 14.14
CA GLU A 294 -19.71 2.10 15.60
C GLU A 294 -18.54 1.20 16.02
N PHE A 295 -18.47 0.00 15.47
CA PHE A 295 -17.36 -0.93 15.69
C PHE A 295 -16.03 -0.36 15.20
N GLU A 296 -15.97 0.17 13.98
CA GLU A 296 -14.73 0.76 13.44
C GLU A 296 -14.29 2.01 14.21
N SER A 297 -15.23 2.77 14.79
CA SER A 297 -14.92 3.89 15.69
C SER A 297 -14.27 3.41 16.99
N LYS A 298 -14.75 2.30 17.57
CA LYS A 298 -14.10 1.68 18.75
C LYS A 298 -12.73 1.12 18.40
N LEU A 299 -12.60 0.53 17.20
CA LEU A 299 -11.32 0.06 16.68
C LEU A 299 -10.33 1.21 16.53
N ALA A 300 -10.75 2.33 15.93
CA ALA A 300 -9.95 3.56 15.85
C ALA A 300 -9.58 4.09 17.24
N GLY A 301 -10.43 3.89 18.25
CA GLY A 301 -10.18 4.21 19.66
C GLY A 301 -9.03 3.41 20.31
N ILE A 302 -8.67 2.24 19.77
CA ILE A 302 -7.58 1.40 20.28
C ILE A 302 -6.33 1.38 19.38
N THR A 303 -6.44 1.87 18.14
CA THR A 303 -5.34 2.08 17.18
C THR A 303 -4.35 3.12 17.70
N GLU A 304 -3.04 2.88 17.57
CA GLU A 304 -2.02 3.87 17.98
C GLU A 304 -1.98 5.08 17.03
N ALA A 305 -1.65 6.25 17.58
CA ALA A 305 -1.54 7.47 16.80
C ALA A 305 -0.31 7.45 15.88
N LYS A 306 -0.33 8.21 14.78
CA LYS A 306 0.73 8.18 13.76
C LYS A 306 2.08 8.64 14.32
N GLU A 307 2.03 9.55 15.28
CA GLU A 307 3.18 10.13 15.96
C GLU A 307 3.91 9.06 16.77
N ASP A 308 3.16 8.20 17.47
CA ASP A 308 3.69 7.11 18.28
C ASP A 308 4.31 6.00 17.41
N LEU A 309 3.78 5.81 16.19
CA LEU A 309 4.34 4.88 15.20
C LEU A 309 5.71 5.32 14.65
N ARG A 310 6.25 6.47 15.04
CA ARG A 310 7.62 6.88 14.65
C ARG A 310 8.70 6.34 15.59
N ASN A 311 8.32 5.80 16.75
CA ASN A 311 9.27 5.22 17.69
C ASN A 311 9.59 3.76 17.33
N PHE A 312 10.55 3.58 16.40
CA PHE A 312 10.98 2.25 15.95
C PHE A 312 11.54 1.36 17.06
N THR A 313 12.00 1.93 18.17
CA THR A 313 12.50 1.16 19.31
C THR A 313 11.34 0.52 20.08
N GLU A 314 10.28 1.29 20.34
CA GLU A 314 9.08 0.80 21.03
C GLU A 314 8.27 -0.16 20.17
N MET A 315 8.26 0.02 18.86
CA MET A 315 7.61 -0.93 17.94
C MET A 315 8.40 -2.24 17.81
N TYR A 316 9.67 -2.30 18.20
CA TYR A 316 10.47 -3.51 18.08
C TYR A 316 10.21 -4.49 19.24
N ASN A 317 9.10 -5.23 19.18
CA ASN A 317 8.80 -6.27 20.17
C ASN A 317 8.90 -7.67 19.57
N LEU A 318 10.11 -8.22 19.60
CA LEU A 318 10.34 -9.59 19.17
C LEU A 318 9.74 -10.58 20.19
N ARG A 319 8.93 -11.51 19.70
CA ARG A 319 8.23 -12.55 20.47
C ARG A 319 8.29 -13.88 19.74
N ARG A 320 7.82 -14.94 20.39
CA ARG A 320 7.58 -16.24 19.75
C ARG A 320 6.23 -16.25 19.06
N LEU A 321 6.08 -17.05 18.01
CA LEU A 321 4.80 -17.22 17.32
C LEU A 321 3.72 -17.72 18.29
N SER A 322 4.08 -18.59 19.24
CA SER A 322 3.19 -19.07 20.29
C SER A 322 2.64 -17.94 21.18
N ASP A 323 3.41 -16.89 21.42
CA ASP A 323 3.00 -15.75 22.26
C ASP A 323 1.83 -14.99 21.63
N VAL A 324 1.69 -15.03 20.29
CA VAL A 324 0.57 -14.42 19.57
C VAL A 324 -0.74 -15.11 19.94
N GLY A 325 -0.73 -16.45 20.09
CA GLY A 325 -1.90 -17.20 20.54
C GLY A 325 -2.31 -16.88 21.98
N ILE A 326 -1.36 -16.51 22.83
CA ILE A 326 -1.64 -16.06 24.21
C ILE A 326 -2.27 -14.65 24.19
N LEU A 327 -1.74 -13.74 23.36
CA LEU A 327 -2.21 -12.36 23.25
C LEU A 327 -3.58 -12.28 22.54
N MET A 328 -3.80 -13.18 21.59
CA MET A 328 -4.96 -13.22 20.70
C MET A 328 -5.54 -14.63 20.59
N PRO A 329 -6.16 -15.13 21.67
CA PRO A 329 -6.68 -16.50 21.74
C PRO A 329 -7.94 -16.74 20.90
N LEU A 330 -8.56 -15.68 20.35
CA LEU A 330 -9.74 -15.79 19.49
C LEU A 330 -9.44 -16.35 18.09
N ILE A 331 -8.16 -16.40 17.72
CA ILE A 331 -7.69 -16.89 16.43
C ILE A 331 -6.82 -18.12 16.68
N ASP A 332 -7.16 -19.23 16.02
CA ASP A 332 -6.28 -20.38 15.93
C ASP A 332 -5.18 -20.07 14.90
N TRP A 333 -4.09 -19.48 15.38
CA TRP A 333 -2.96 -19.10 14.55
C TRP A 333 -2.30 -20.28 13.84
N ASN A 334 -2.34 -21.47 14.44
CA ASN A 334 -1.82 -22.67 13.81
C ASN A 334 -2.65 -23.01 12.56
N THR A 335 -3.98 -23.10 12.69
CA THR A 335 -4.89 -23.32 11.56
C THR A 335 -4.82 -22.19 10.54
N TYR A 336 -4.73 -20.94 11.01
CA TYR A 336 -4.56 -19.75 10.16
C TYR A 336 -3.34 -19.88 9.26
N PHE A 337 -2.14 -20.04 9.84
CA PHE A 337 -0.91 -20.11 9.07
C PHE A 337 -0.82 -21.35 8.19
N HIS A 338 -1.28 -22.52 8.65
CA HIS A 338 -1.32 -23.72 7.80
C HIS A 338 -2.22 -23.55 6.57
N SER A 339 -3.30 -22.76 6.68
CA SER A 339 -4.26 -22.55 5.60
C SER A 339 -3.81 -21.50 4.57
N VAL A 340 -3.02 -20.52 4.99
CA VAL A 340 -2.66 -19.36 4.15
C VAL A 340 -1.21 -19.37 3.67
N ALA A 341 -0.32 -20.05 4.39
CA ALA A 341 1.08 -20.15 4.05
C ALA A 341 1.38 -21.36 3.14
N PRO A 342 2.38 -21.26 2.25
CA PRO A 342 2.86 -22.41 1.48
C PRO A 342 3.30 -23.57 2.39
N SER A 343 3.03 -24.81 1.96
CA SER A 343 3.37 -26.02 2.73
C SER A 343 4.87 -26.13 3.05
N SER A 344 5.72 -25.56 2.19
CA SER A 344 7.18 -25.53 2.36
C SER A 344 7.64 -24.81 3.64
N ILE A 345 6.82 -23.91 4.21
CA ILE A 345 7.14 -23.18 5.44
C ILE A 345 6.41 -23.67 6.68
N HIS A 346 5.54 -24.68 6.57
CA HIS A 346 4.80 -25.21 7.73
C HIS A 346 5.72 -25.73 8.83
N LYS A 347 6.84 -26.40 8.47
CA LYS A 347 7.85 -26.84 9.45
C LYS A 347 8.51 -25.67 10.18
N TYR A 348 8.76 -24.56 9.49
CA TYR A 348 9.32 -23.36 10.10
C TYR A 348 8.33 -22.73 11.10
N LEU A 349 7.06 -22.62 10.72
CA LEU A 349 5.99 -22.11 11.58
C LEU A 349 5.77 -23.00 12.81
N ALA A 350 5.76 -24.32 12.63
CA ALA A 350 5.63 -25.29 13.72
C ALA A 350 6.84 -25.27 14.70
N ALA A 351 7.99 -24.76 14.27
CA ALA A 351 9.18 -24.61 15.10
C ALA A 351 9.16 -23.34 15.97
N ASP A 352 8.01 -22.66 16.05
CA ASP A 352 7.80 -21.46 16.88
C ASP A 352 8.83 -20.34 16.60
N PRO A 353 8.83 -19.80 15.37
CA PRO A 353 9.83 -18.84 14.94
C PRO A 353 9.64 -17.49 15.66
N PRO A 354 10.67 -16.63 15.67
CA PRO A 354 10.50 -15.26 16.14
C PRO A 354 9.54 -14.49 15.22
N VAL A 355 8.70 -13.66 15.83
CA VAL A 355 7.76 -12.74 15.18
C VAL A 355 7.88 -11.36 15.79
N LEU A 356 7.56 -10.32 15.03
CA LEU A 356 7.57 -8.94 15.49
C LEU A 356 6.15 -8.48 15.80
N LEU A 357 5.91 -8.00 17.02
CA LEU A 357 4.63 -7.40 17.40
C LEU A 357 4.79 -5.88 17.45
N ALA A 358 4.39 -5.20 16.38
CA ALA A 358 4.63 -3.76 16.25
C ALA A 358 3.84 -2.94 17.28
N GLN A 359 2.60 -3.36 17.60
CA GLN A 359 1.74 -2.69 18.60
C GLN A 359 1.08 -3.73 19.54
N ILE A 360 1.78 -4.16 20.60
CA ILE A 360 1.28 -5.19 21.54
C ILE A 360 -0.03 -4.75 22.23
N ASP A 361 -0.11 -3.50 22.67
CA ASP A 361 -1.29 -2.99 23.38
C ASP A 361 -2.52 -2.89 22.49
N TYR A 362 -2.34 -2.55 21.21
CA TYR A 362 -3.39 -2.65 20.21
C TYR A 362 -3.95 -4.06 20.13
N MET A 363 -3.10 -5.09 19.99
CA MET A 363 -3.53 -6.48 19.86
C MET A 363 -4.32 -6.95 21.10
N ARG A 364 -3.85 -6.61 22.30
CA ARG A 364 -4.53 -6.92 23.56
C ARG A 364 -5.92 -6.28 23.63
N ARG A 365 -6.02 -4.99 23.29
CA ARG A 365 -7.30 -4.25 23.28
C ARG A 365 -8.23 -4.77 22.17
N LEU A 366 -7.68 -5.19 21.04
CA LEU A 366 -8.42 -5.76 19.93
C LEU A 366 -9.06 -7.09 20.31
N THR A 367 -8.35 -7.98 21.00
CA THR A 367 -8.93 -9.22 21.55
C THR A 367 -10.18 -8.93 22.38
N ASN A 368 -10.11 -7.95 23.29
CA ASN A 368 -11.25 -7.56 24.12
C ASN A 368 -12.40 -6.98 23.28
N LEU A 369 -12.08 -6.10 22.32
CA LEU A 369 -13.06 -5.48 21.45
C LEU A 369 -13.82 -6.53 20.61
N LEU A 370 -13.09 -7.48 19.99
CA LEU A 370 -13.69 -8.56 19.21
C LEU A 370 -14.55 -9.47 20.09
N ASN A 371 -14.09 -9.83 21.29
CA ASN A 371 -14.86 -10.70 22.19
C ASN A 371 -16.18 -10.06 22.65
N SER A 372 -16.22 -8.72 22.77
CA SER A 372 -17.42 -7.97 23.16
C SER A 372 -18.33 -7.56 21.98
N THR A 373 -17.93 -7.85 20.75
CA THR A 373 -18.68 -7.46 19.54
C THR A 373 -19.45 -8.64 18.99
N ASP A 374 -20.71 -8.40 18.58
CA ASP A 374 -21.51 -9.43 17.92
C ASP A 374 -20.83 -9.93 16.63
N SER A 375 -20.73 -11.25 16.51
CA SER A 375 -20.35 -12.01 15.33
C SER A 375 -20.94 -11.49 14.01
N VAL A 376 -22.19 -11.02 14.00
CA VAL A 376 -22.83 -10.42 12.81
C VAL A 376 -22.09 -9.15 12.38
N THR A 377 -21.78 -8.28 13.34
CA THR A 377 -21.08 -7.01 13.08
C THR A 377 -19.65 -7.28 12.61
N ILE A 378 -18.95 -8.23 13.25
CA ILE A 378 -17.59 -8.66 12.85
C ILE A 378 -17.60 -9.18 11.41
N THR A 379 -18.54 -10.08 11.10
CA THR A 379 -18.64 -10.70 9.77
C THR A 379 -18.97 -9.68 8.69
N ASN A 380 -19.92 -8.80 8.97
CA ASN A 380 -20.26 -7.71 8.06
C ASN A 380 -19.07 -6.79 7.82
N TYR A 381 -18.33 -6.41 8.87
CA TYR A 381 -17.14 -5.58 8.75
C TYR A 381 -16.05 -6.22 7.86
N VAL A 382 -15.79 -7.52 8.03
CA VAL A 382 -14.80 -8.27 7.22
C VAL A 382 -15.22 -8.33 5.76
N TYR A 383 -16.47 -8.73 5.47
CA TYR A 383 -16.93 -8.82 4.09
C TYR A 383 -17.12 -7.47 3.41
N THR A 384 -17.44 -6.41 4.15
CA THR A 384 -17.38 -5.05 3.62
C THR A 384 -15.96 -4.67 3.23
N ALA A 385 -14.93 -5.01 4.03
CA ALA A 385 -13.54 -4.84 3.59
C ALA A 385 -13.23 -5.65 2.33
N TYR A 386 -13.69 -6.90 2.28
CA TYR A 386 -13.50 -7.76 1.11
C TYR A 386 -14.09 -7.15 -0.15
N SER A 387 -15.33 -6.65 -0.10
CA SER A 387 -15.97 -6.01 -1.22
C SER A 387 -15.31 -4.69 -1.63
N LEU A 388 -14.85 -3.89 -0.67
CA LEU A 388 -14.15 -2.64 -0.99
C LEU A 388 -12.76 -2.88 -1.58
N ALA A 389 -12.08 -3.96 -1.18
CA ALA A 389 -10.82 -4.36 -1.81
C ALA A 389 -11.01 -4.73 -3.29
N LEU A 390 -12.24 -5.02 -3.70
CA LEU A 390 -12.60 -5.42 -5.05
C LEU A 390 -13.28 -4.34 -5.87
N ILE A 391 -13.71 -3.24 -5.27
CA ILE A 391 -14.71 -2.33 -5.85
C ILE A 391 -14.32 -1.76 -7.22
N ASP A 392 -13.02 -1.56 -7.47
CA ASP A 392 -12.48 -1.06 -8.75
C ASP A 392 -12.43 -2.15 -9.85
N GLU A 393 -12.69 -3.41 -9.51
CA GLU A 393 -12.69 -4.59 -10.40
C GLU A 393 -14.11 -5.15 -10.64
N LEU A 394 -15.16 -4.47 -10.17
CA LEU A 394 -16.56 -4.95 -10.28
C LEU A 394 -17.36 -4.23 -11.36
N GLY A 395 -16.73 -3.34 -12.15
CA GLY A 395 -17.39 -2.58 -13.20
C GLY A 395 -17.89 -1.19 -12.78
N GLU A 396 -18.41 -0.45 -13.74
CA GLU A 396 -18.59 1.01 -13.64
C GLU A 396 -19.57 1.46 -12.55
N ARG A 397 -20.60 0.64 -12.27
CA ARG A 397 -21.58 0.93 -11.21
C ARG A 397 -20.90 0.98 -9.83
N TYR A 398 -19.97 0.06 -9.59
CA TYR A 398 -19.23 -0.05 -8.33
C TYR A 398 -18.08 0.97 -8.26
N GLU A 399 -17.35 1.18 -9.36
CA GLU A 399 -16.38 2.27 -9.48
C GLU A 399 -17.01 3.64 -9.19
N GLY A 400 -18.28 3.82 -9.60
CA GLY A 400 -19.05 5.01 -9.28
C GLY A 400 -19.23 5.25 -7.78
N VAL A 401 -19.40 4.19 -6.99
CA VAL A 401 -19.48 4.25 -5.52
C VAL A 401 -18.13 4.58 -4.91
N ALA A 402 -17.06 3.92 -5.37
CA ALA A 402 -15.69 4.22 -4.94
C ALA A 402 -15.32 5.68 -5.22
N ARG A 403 -15.72 6.21 -6.38
CA ARG A 403 -15.50 7.61 -6.76
C ARG A 403 -16.25 8.59 -5.86
N GLU A 404 -17.51 8.32 -5.54
CA GLU A 404 -18.28 9.16 -4.60
C GLU A 404 -17.59 9.24 -3.24
N PHE A 405 -17.08 8.10 -2.75
CA PHE A 405 -16.29 8.07 -1.52
C PHE A 405 -14.98 8.87 -1.63
N LYS A 406 -14.21 8.68 -2.72
CA LYS A 406 -12.96 9.42 -2.97
C LYS A 406 -13.21 10.93 -3.11
N TYR A 407 -14.32 11.34 -3.73
CA TYR A 407 -14.71 12.74 -3.84
C TYR A 407 -14.97 13.36 -2.47
N LEU A 408 -15.81 12.70 -1.68
CA LEU A 408 -16.22 13.22 -0.36
C LEU A 408 -15.07 13.17 0.66
N THR A 409 -14.09 12.29 0.45
CA THR A 409 -12.96 12.12 1.37
C THR A 409 -11.74 12.96 0.98
N PHE A 410 -11.47 13.15 -0.32
CA PHE A 410 -10.23 13.74 -0.83
C PHE A 410 -10.45 14.85 -1.88
N GLY A 411 -11.70 15.25 -2.14
CA GLY A 411 -12.04 16.32 -3.08
C GLY A 411 -11.90 15.99 -4.58
N ARG A 412 -11.66 14.73 -4.96
CA ARG A 412 -11.47 14.32 -6.38
C ARG A 412 -12.79 14.25 -7.14
N LYS A 413 -13.02 15.17 -8.08
CA LYS A 413 -14.31 15.37 -8.78
C LYS A 413 -14.59 14.37 -9.91
N SER A 414 -13.57 13.78 -10.54
CA SER A 414 -13.75 12.90 -11.71
C SER A 414 -12.88 11.64 -11.72
N LYS A 415 -13.24 10.68 -12.58
CA LYS A 415 -12.60 9.35 -12.74
C LYS A 415 -11.13 9.52 -13.12
N THR A 416 -10.21 8.87 -12.39
CA THR A 416 -8.85 8.67 -12.88
C THR A 416 -8.93 7.76 -14.12
N PRO A 417 -8.34 8.13 -15.27
CA PRO A 417 -8.35 7.29 -16.46
C PRO A 417 -7.90 5.87 -16.11
N VAL A 418 -8.62 4.88 -16.61
CA VAL A 418 -8.42 3.45 -16.30
C VAL A 418 -6.98 3.03 -16.56
N GLU A 419 -6.40 3.61 -17.59
CA GLU A 419 -5.06 3.39 -18.10
C GLU A 419 -3.98 3.75 -17.06
N ARG A 420 -4.31 4.53 -16.03
CA ARG A 420 -3.41 4.87 -14.91
C ARG A 420 -3.48 3.92 -13.72
N LEU A 421 -4.50 3.05 -13.63
CA LEU A 421 -4.67 2.14 -12.49
C LEU A 421 -3.77 0.88 -12.58
N LEU A 422 -3.01 0.76 -13.67
CA LEU A 422 -2.12 -0.36 -13.99
C LEU A 422 -0.63 -0.04 -13.84
N GLY A 423 -0.30 1.18 -13.39
CA GLY A 423 1.06 1.67 -13.17
C GLY A 423 1.48 1.64 -11.71
#